data_AF-A0A1W1BZX6-F1
#
_entry.id   AF-A0A1W1BZX6-F1
#
_cell.length_a   1.000
_cell.length_b   1.000
_cell.length_c   1.000
_cell.angle_alpha   90.00
_cell.angle_beta   90.00
_cell.angle_gamma   90.00
#
_symmetry.space_group_name_H-M   'P 1'
#
loop_
_entity.id
_entity.type
_entity.pdbx_description
1 polymer ?
#
loop_
_entity_poly.entity_id
_entity_poly.type
_entity_poly.pdbx_seq_one_letter_code
_entity_poly.pdbx_strand_id
1 'polypeptide(L)'
;MFKIIVPKAALKELEKIDSQNQKLIFEKIKDLEIGNFSTDKALKGRHKGKFRKRAGNYRIVYLKENDILVITLIRIAHRKEVY
;
A
#
# COMPACT_ATOMS: atom_id res chain seq x y z
N MET A 1 -2.47 -6.02 -16.60
CA MET A 1 -2.86 -6.28 -15.20
C MET A 1 -1.64 -6.75 -14.44
N PHE A 2 -1.47 -6.29 -13.22
CA PHE A 2 -0.37 -6.66 -12.34
C PHE A 2 -0.81 -7.73 -11.36
N LYS A 3 0.05 -8.72 -11.10
CA LYS A 3 -0.20 -9.70 -10.04
C LYS A 3 0.09 -9.07 -8.68
N ILE A 4 -0.90 -9.07 -7.80
CA ILE A 4 -0.75 -8.58 -6.43
C ILE A 4 -0.34 -9.73 -5.49
N ILE A 5 0.74 -9.54 -4.73
CA ILE A 5 1.12 -10.43 -3.64
C ILE A 5 1.01 -9.66 -2.32
N VAL A 6 0.19 -10.16 -1.40
CA VAL A 6 0.03 -9.61 -0.05
C VAL A 6 0.65 -10.59 0.96
N PRO A 7 1.79 -10.26 1.59
CA PRO A 7 2.38 -11.09 2.63
C PRO A 7 1.45 -11.22 3.84
N LYS A 8 1.52 -12.36 4.54
CA LYS A 8 0.73 -12.63 5.75
C LYS A 8 0.85 -11.54 6.82
N ALA A 9 2.03 -10.92 6.96
CA ALA A 9 2.25 -9.81 7.87
C ALA A 9 1.40 -8.58 7.51
N ALA A 10 1.36 -8.22 6.22
CA ALA A 10 0.55 -7.11 5.71
C ALA A 10 -0.95 -7.39 5.90
N LEU A 11 -1.39 -8.64 5.68
CA LEU A 11 -2.77 -9.05 5.93
C LEU A 11 -3.15 -8.88 7.41
N LYS A 12 -2.30 -9.33 8.34
CA LYS A 12 -2.51 -9.14 9.78
C LYS A 12 -2.55 -7.66 10.20
N GLU A 13 -1.84 -6.78 9.50
CA GLU A 13 -1.96 -5.33 9.74
C GLU A 13 -3.29 -4.78 9.25
N LEU A 14 -3.76 -5.23 8.08
CA LEU A 14 -5.05 -4.85 7.52
C LEU A 14 -6.22 -5.26 8.41
N GLU A 15 -6.17 -6.47 8.98
CA GLU A 15 -7.18 -7.00 9.90
C GLU A 15 -7.40 -6.12 11.14
N LYS A 16 -6.41 -5.33 11.55
CA LYS A 16 -6.50 -4.42 12.71
C LYS A 16 -7.14 -3.07 12.40
N ILE A 17 -7.37 -2.78 11.12
CA ILE A 17 -7.96 -1.52 10.66
C ILE A 17 -9.49 -1.65 10.68
N ASP A 18 -10.21 -0.56 10.93
CA ASP A 18 -11.68 -0.56 10.84
C ASP A 18 -12.18 -0.88 9.43
N SER A 19 -13.40 -1.41 9.35
CA SER A 19 -13.97 -1.92 8.10
C SER A 19 -14.09 -0.86 7.00
N GLN A 20 -14.31 0.41 7.35
CA GLN A 20 -14.39 1.49 6.38
C GLN A 20 -13.03 1.75 5.72
N ASN A 21 -11.97 1.82 6.51
CA ASN A 21 -10.63 2.02 5.99
C ASN A 21 -10.09 0.76 5.28
N GLN A 22 -10.48 -0.44 5.70
CA GLN A 22 -10.17 -1.68 4.96
C GLN A 22 -10.72 -1.65 3.53
N LYS A 23 -12.00 -1.24 3.36
CA LYS A 23 -12.62 -1.09 2.03
C LYS A 23 -11.85 -0.11 1.15
N LEU A 24 -11.48 1.05 1.69
CA LEU A 24 -10.70 2.06 0.97
C LEU A 24 -9.32 1.52 0.55
N ILE A 25 -8.65 0.76 1.42
CA ILE A 25 -7.38 0.13 1.08
C ILE A 25 -7.56 -0.89 -0.06
N PHE A 26 -8.61 -1.71 0.00
CA PHE A 26 -8.90 -2.69 -1.04
C PHE A 26 -9.18 -2.06 -2.41
N GLU A 27 -9.92 -0.96 -2.45
CA GLU A 27 -10.12 -0.16 -3.68
C GLU A 27 -8.78 0.33 -4.25
N LYS A 28 -7.88 0.81 -3.39
CA LYS A 28 -6.54 1.24 -3.82
C LYS A 28 -5.63 0.10 -4.25
N ILE A 29 -5.82 -1.12 -3.74
CA ILE A 29 -5.14 -2.32 -4.24
C ILE A 29 -5.67 -2.69 -5.64
N LYS A 30 -6.97 -2.59 -5.89
CA LYS A 30 -7.55 -2.80 -7.23
C LYS A 30 -7.01 -1.80 -8.26
N ASP A 31 -6.86 -0.54 -7.86
CA ASP A 31 -6.20 0.45 -8.72
C ASP A 31 -4.77 -0.01 -9.10
N LEU A 32 -4.02 -0.60 -8.18
CA LEU A 32 -2.67 -1.12 -8.45
C LEU A 32 -2.69 -2.33 -9.39
N GLU A 33 -3.66 -3.23 -9.23
CA GLU A 33 -3.84 -4.41 -10.07
C GLU A 33 -4.07 -4.04 -11.54
N ILE A 34 -4.81 -2.95 -11.81
CA ILE A 34 -5.01 -2.44 -13.17
C ILE A 34 -3.87 -1.52 -13.66
N GLY A 35 -2.84 -1.30 -12.83
CA GLY A 35 -1.68 -0.47 -13.20
C GLY A 35 -1.88 1.03 -13.04
N ASN A 36 -2.86 1.47 -12.28
CA ASN A 36 -3.07 2.89 -11.98
C ASN A 36 -2.14 3.35 -10.84
N PHE A 37 -0.99 3.93 -11.21
CA PHE A 37 0.04 4.45 -10.30
C PHE A 37 0.06 5.99 -10.17
N SER A 38 -0.93 6.68 -10.75
CA SER A 38 -0.91 8.14 -11.00
C SER A 38 -0.67 9.04 -9.79
N THR A 39 -0.98 8.58 -8.58
CA THR A 39 -0.82 9.37 -7.33
C THR A 39 0.28 8.85 -6.42
N ASP A 40 1.01 7.84 -6.88
CA ASP A 40 1.96 7.10 -6.05
C ASP A 40 3.31 7.82 -6.04
N LYS A 41 4.00 7.77 -4.90
CA LYS A 41 5.31 8.42 -4.74
C LYS A 41 6.38 7.39 -4.44
N ALA A 42 7.51 7.48 -5.13
CA ALA A 42 8.70 6.71 -4.79
C ALA A 42 9.19 7.06 -3.38
N LEU A 43 9.59 6.05 -2.61
CA LEU A 43 10.25 6.22 -1.33
C LEU A 43 11.74 6.53 -1.55
N LYS A 44 12.33 7.28 -0.63
CA LYS A 44 13.73 7.73 -0.66
C LYS A 44 14.57 7.02 0.41
N GLY A 45 15.89 7.17 0.32
CA GLY A 45 16.84 6.61 1.30
C GLY A 45 16.84 5.09 1.34
N ARG A 46 16.83 4.50 2.54
CA ARG A 46 16.84 3.04 2.77
C ARG A 46 15.68 2.25 2.14
N HIS A 47 14.66 2.95 1.64
CA HIS A 47 13.48 2.35 1.01
C HIS A 47 13.42 2.63 -0.51
N LYS A 48 14.53 3.07 -1.12
CA LYS A 48 14.65 3.25 -2.58
C LYS A 48 14.19 1.99 -3.32
N GLY A 49 13.48 2.19 -4.44
CA GLY A 49 12.87 1.11 -5.23
C GLY A 49 11.44 0.75 -4.81
N LYS A 50 11.00 1.18 -3.62
CA LYS A 50 9.61 1.04 -3.17
C LYS A 50 8.79 2.28 -3.46
N PHE A 51 7.48 2.11 -3.55
CA PHE A 51 6.49 3.15 -3.80
C PHE A 51 5.48 3.19 -2.68
N ARG A 52 4.79 4.33 -2.50
CA ARG A 52 3.63 4.45 -1.63
C ARG A 52 2.42 4.98 -2.37
N LYS A 53 1.27 4.34 -2.13
CA LYS A 53 -0.07 4.78 -2.53
C LYS A 53 -0.86 5.24 -1.31
N ARG A 54 -1.61 6.32 -1.45
CA ARG A 54 -2.44 6.85 -0.35
C ARG A 54 -3.84 6.21 -0.37
N ALA A 55 -4.28 5.76 0.80
CA ALA A 55 -5.63 5.25 1.05
C ALA A 55 -6.20 5.99 2.28
N GLY A 56 -6.71 7.20 2.07
CA GLY A 56 -7.19 8.06 3.15
C GLY A 56 -6.06 8.47 4.11
N ASN A 57 -6.16 7.98 5.36
CA ASN A 57 -5.16 8.17 6.41
C ASN A 57 -4.06 7.09 6.41
N TYR A 58 -4.20 6.04 5.60
CA TYR A 58 -3.26 4.94 5.49
C TYR A 58 -2.40 5.06 4.23
N ARG A 59 -1.29 4.31 4.22
CA ARG A 59 -0.38 4.21 3.07
C ARG A 59 -0.12 2.75 2.76
N ILE A 60 -0.25 2.40 1.49
CA ILE A 60 0.11 1.09 0.94
C ILE A 60 1.52 1.25 0.40
N VAL A 61 2.49 0.51 0.95
CA VAL A 61 3.83 0.46 0.37
C VAL A 61 3.91 -0.77 -0.53
N TYR A 62 4.56 -0.63 -1.68
CA TYR A 62 4.70 -1.75 -2.59
C TYR A 62 6.03 -1.66 -3.33
N LEU A 63 6.48 -2.82 -3.77
CA LEU A 63 7.59 -2.99 -4.68
C LEU A 63 7.01 -3.40 -6.04
N LYS A 64 7.53 -2.80 -7.11
CA LYS A 64 7.19 -3.16 -8.47
C LYS A 64 8.35 -3.94 -9.08
N GLU A 65 8.10 -5.20 -9.41
CA GLU A 65 9.05 -6.10 -10.08
C GLU A 65 8.39 -6.66 -11.34
N ASN A 66 8.80 -6.17 -12.51
CA ASN A 66 8.18 -6.52 -13.79
C ASN A 66 6.64 -6.31 -13.74
N ASP A 67 5.86 -7.38 -13.92
CA ASP A 67 4.40 -7.41 -13.86
C ASP A 67 3.85 -7.83 -12.48
N ILE A 68 4.71 -7.99 -11.49
CA ILE A 68 4.37 -8.37 -10.13
C ILE A 68 4.49 -7.14 -9.22
N LEU A 69 3.45 -6.90 -8.43
CA LEU A 69 3.47 -5.94 -7.34
C LEU A 69 3.45 -6.70 -6.02
N VAL A 70 4.57 -6.66 -5.30
CA VAL A 70 4.65 -7.17 -3.93
C VAL A 70 4.21 -6.04 -3.00
N ILE A 71 2.98 -6.13 -2.51
CA ILE A 71 2.40 -5.12 -1.63
C ILE A 71 2.80 -5.44 -0.20
N THR A 72 3.59 -4.57 0.42
CA THR A 72 3.84 -4.61 1.86
C THR A 72 3.12 -3.43 2.49
N LEU A 73 2.04 -3.68 3.23
CA LEU A 73 1.48 -2.63 4.08
C LEU A 73 2.55 -2.27 5.11
N ILE A 74 3.05 -1.04 5.03
CA ILE A 74 3.82 -0.43 6.10
C ILE A 74 2.87 0.57 6.71
N ARG A 75 2.33 0.25 7.89
CA ARG A 75 1.55 1.19 8.70
C ARG A 75 2.31 2.51 8.80
N ILE A 76 1.77 3.55 8.16
CA ILE A 76 2.06 4.93 8.52
C ILE A 76 0.77 5.42 9.14
N ALA A 77 0.82 5.55 10.45
CA ALA A 77 -0.30 5.86 11.29
C ALA A 77 -0.97 7.20 10.90
N HIS A 78 -2.16 7.41 11.49
CA HIS A 78 -2.89 8.67 11.40
C HIS A 78 -1.90 9.84 11.57
N ARG A 79 -2.08 10.96 10.85
CA ARG A 79 -1.19 12.14 10.96
C ARG A 79 -0.95 12.62 12.41
N LYS A 80 -1.79 12.20 13.37
CA LYS A 80 -1.68 12.46 14.82
C LYS A 80 -0.68 11.55 15.57
N GLU A 81 -0.25 10.43 14.99
CA GLU A 81 0.74 9.50 15.56
C GLU A 81 2.13 9.64 14.88
N VAL A 82 2.26 10.57 13.92
CA VAL A 82 3.49 10.81 13.14
C VAL A 82 4.08 12.21 13.41
N TYR A 83 3.35 13.08 14.11
CA TYR A 83 3.88 14.30 14.73
C TYR A 83 3.94 14.11 16.24
#